data_AF-A0A8R1E3V3-F1
#
_entry.id   AF-A0A8R1E3V3-F1
#
_cell.length_a   1.000
_cell.length_b   1.000
_cell.length_c   1.000
_cell.angle_alpha   90.00
_cell.angle_beta   90.00
_cell.angle_gamma   90.00
#
_symmetry.space_group_name_H-M   'P 1'
#
loop_
_entity.id
_entity.type
_entity.pdbx_description
1 polymer ?
#
loop_
_entity_poly.entity_id
_entity_poly.type
_entity_poly.pdbx_seq_one_letter_code
_entity_poly.pdbx_strand_id
1 'polypeptide(L)' 'SAVLVLGCSAIFANGAVAAQKGALAAVLCANHYNIPVIVVAEHFKFIDKVSMV' A
#
# COMPACT_ATOMS: atom_id res chain seq x y z
N SER A 1 10.46 15.88 8.62
CA SER A 1 9.47 14.79 8.58
C SER A 1 9.79 13.83 7.47
N ALA A 2 9.79 12.53 7.75
CA ALA A 2 9.93 11.49 6.73
C ALA A 2 8.56 11.06 6.22
N VAL A 3 8.51 10.51 5.00
CA VAL A 3 7.32 9.93 4.36
C VAL A 3 7.75 8.68 3.62
N LEU A 4 6.99 7.58 3.73
CA LEU A 4 7.19 6.40 2.91
C LEU A 4 6.27 6.47 1.68
N VAL A 5 6.84 6.49 0.48
CA VAL A 5 6.09 6.43 -0.77
C VAL A 5 6.14 5.01 -1.32
N LEU A 6 4.98 4.44 -1.63
CA LEU A 6 4.85 3.06 -2.09
C LEU A 6 4.13 3.00 -3.44
N GLY A 7 4.78 2.39 -4.43
CA GLY A 7 4.11 1.96 -5.65
C GLY A 7 3.30 0.68 -5.41
N CYS A 8 2.25 0.47 -6.19
CA CYS A 8 1.43 -0.73 -6.10
C CYS A 8 1.13 -1.32 -7.48
N SER A 9 0.76 -2.60 -7.47
CA SER A 9 0.27 -3.36 -8.62
C SER A 9 -1.26 -3.30 -8.71
N ALA A 10 -1.95 -3.23 -7.58
CA ALA A 10 -3.41 -3.12 -7.51
C ALA A 10 -3.89 -2.52 -6.18
N ILE A 11 -5.06 -1.88 -6.21
CA ILE A 11 -5.83 -1.46 -5.05
C ILE A 11 -7.17 -2.21 -5.09
N PHE A 12 -7.46 -2.98 -4.06
CA PHE A 12 -8.71 -3.74 -3.93
C PHE A 12 -9.84 -2.88 -3.36
N ALA A 13 -11.08 -3.30 -3.56
CA ALA A 13 -12.27 -2.55 -3.15
C ALA A 13 -12.36 -2.29 -1.62
N ASN A 14 -11.70 -3.13 -0.82
CA ASN A 14 -11.58 -2.94 0.64
C ASN A 14 -10.40 -2.04 1.05
N GLY A 15 -9.70 -1.42 0.10
CA GLY A 15 -8.51 -0.59 0.34
C GLY A 15 -7.21 -1.39 0.54
N ALA A 16 -7.24 -2.72 0.46
CA ALA A 16 -6.01 -3.51 0.48
C ALA A 16 -5.14 -3.19 -0.74
N VAL A 17 -3.82 -3.19 -0.57
CA VAL A 17 -2.86 -2.80 -1.61
C VAL A 17 -1.96 -3.98 -1.95
N ALA A 18 -1.99 -4.42 -3.20
CA ALA A 18 -1.00 -5.37 -3.71
C ALA A 18 0.28 -4.61 -4.08
N ALA A 19 1.39 -4.95 -3.43
CA ALA A 19 2.69 -4.34 -3.67
C ALA A 19 3.79 -5.40 -3.75
N GLN A 20 5.01 -4.97 -4.09
CA GLN A 20 6.15 -5.86 -4.18
C GLN A 20 6.46 -6.55 -2.84
N LYS A 21 7.06 -7.75 -2.91
CA LYS A 21 7.52 -8.49 -1.75
C LYS A 21 8.42 -7.61 -0.88
N GLY A 22 8.13 -7.56 0.42
CA GLY A 22 8.84 -6.71 1.40
C GLY A 22 8.15 -5.39 1.72
N ALA A 23 7.17 -4.94 0.92
CA ALA A 23 6.39 -3.73 1.18
C ALA A 23 5.71 -3.75 2.56
N LEU A 24 5.14 -4.89 2.96
CA LEU A 24 4.49 -5.06 4.26
C LEU A 24 5.43 -4.73 5.42
N ALA A 25 6.67 -5.25 5.40
CA ALA A 25 7.64 -5.00 6.46
C ALA A 25 8.01 -3.50 6.54
N ALA A 26 8.18 -2.84 5.39
CA ALA A 26 8.46 -1.41 5.34
C ALA A 26 7.29 -0.57 5.91
N VAL A 27 6.05 -0.93 5.56
CA VAL A 27 4.84 -0.24 6.05
C VAL A 27 4.64 -0.47 7.55
N LEU A 28 4.88 -1.68 8.05
CA LEU A 28 4.80 -1.98 9.49
C LEU A 28 5.84 -1.20 10.29
N CYS A 29 7.08 -1.10 9.80
CA CYS A 29 8.12 -0.26 10.40
C CYS A 29 7.72 1.22 10.36
N ALA A 30 7.26 1.74 9.22
CA ALA A 30 6.83 3.13 9.10
C ALA A 30 5.70 3.45 10.10
N ASN A 31 4.71 2.56 10.21
CA ASN A 31 3.63 2.68 11.19
C ASN A 31 4.16 2.70 12.63
N HIS A 32 5.11 1.83 12.98
CA HIS A 32 5.72 1.82 14.31
C HIS A 32 6.39 3.15 14.69
N TYR A 33 6.98 3.84 13.71
CA TYR A 33 7.62 5.15 13.91
C TYR A 33 6.69 6.35 13.63
N ASN A 34 5.39 6.14 13.44
CA ASN A 34 4.42 7.18 13.06
C ASN A 34 4.81 7.94 11.77
N ILE A 35 5.45 7.24 10.83
CA ILE A 35 5.80 7.77 9.52
C ILE A 35 4.62 7.54 8.57
N PRO A 36 4.05 8.59 7.94
CA PRO A 36 2.93 8.43 7.01
C PRO A 36 3.35 7.64 5.77
N VAL A 37 2.44 6.79 5.30
CA VAL A 37 2.59 6.00 4.08
C VAL A 37 1.66 6.53 3.01
N ILE A 38 2.21 6.87 1.84
CA ILE A 38 1.45 7.32 0.67
C ILE A 38 1.56 6.24 -0.41
N VAL A 39 0.41 5.69 -0.81
CA VAL A 39 0.33 4.73 -1.92
C VAL A 39 0.03 5.49 -3.21
N VAL A 40 0.87 5.31 -4.22
CA VAL A 40 0.72 5.93 -5.54
C VAL A 40 0.28 4.86 -6.54
N ALA A 41 -0.82 5.13 -7.23
CA ALA A 41 -1.45 4.21 -8.17
C ALA A 41 -2.13 4.96 -9.32
N GLU A 42 -2.01 4.44 -10.53
CA GLU A 42 -2.89 4.83 -11.63
C GLU A 42 -4.30 4.24 -11.44
N HIS A 43 -5.32 4.94 -11.95
CA HIS A 43 -6.73 4.56 -11.75
C HIS A 43 -7.09 3.18 -12.32
N PHE A 44 -6.40 2.70 -13.36
CA PHE A 44 -6.67 1.38 -13.94
C PHE A 44 -6.29 0.21 -13.01
N LYS A 45 -5.56 0.48 -11.91
CA LYS A 45 -5.15 -0.51 -10.92
C LYS A 45 -6.20 -0.77 -9.83
N PHE A 46 -7.32 -0.05 -9.86
CA PHE A 46 -8.42 -0.25 -8.92
C PHE A 46 -9.23 -1.48 -9.35
N ILE A 47 -9.43 -2.40 -8.42
CA ILE A 47 -10.09 -3.69 -8.66
C ILE A 47 -11.37 -3.75 -7.82
N ASP A 48 -12.50 -4.01 -8.48
CA ASP A 48 -13.79 -4.30 -7.83
C ASP A 48 -13.85 -5.74 -7.30
N LYS A 49 -12.89 -6.07 -6.44
CA LYS A 49 -12.79 -7.34 -5.70
C LYS A 49 -12.23 -7.05 -4.32
N VAL A 50 -12.67 -7.83 -3.35
CA VAL A 50 -12.12 -7.82 -2.00
C VAL A 50 -10.94 -8.79 -1.94
N SER A 51 -9.81 -8.33 -1.40
CA SER A 51 -8.68 -9.21 -1.10
C SER A 51 -8.82 -9.82 0.29
N MET A 52 -8.59 -11.13 0.40
CA MET A 52 -8.63 -11.88 1.66
C MET A 52 -7.24 -11.98 2.32
N VAL A 53 -6.40 -10.94 2.15
CA VAL A 53 -5.03 -10.89 2.71
C VAL A 53 -5.05 -10.96 4.23
#